data_AF-A0A1Y4HG91-F1
#
_entry.id   AF-A0A1Y4HG91-F1
#
_cell.length_a   1.000
_cell.length_b   1.000
_cell.length_c   1.000
_cell.angle_alpha   90.00
_cell.angle_beta   90.00
_cell.angle_gamma   90.00
#
_symmetry.space_group_name_H-M   'P 1'
#
loop_
_entity.id
_entity.type
_entity.pdbx_description
1 polymer ?
#
loop_
_entity_poly.entity_id
_entity_poly.type
_entity_poly.pdbx_seq_one_letter_code
_entity_poly.pdbx_strand_id
1 'polypeptide(L)'
;MWALCCLLMLWAGISDYLQFTRHPELYPIGEGFGWIYESSCNYIVSCWIIVCWAVVGIGISALYRMRYNTVCLWAHIILTALTIIYRFFP
;
A
#
# COMPACT_ATOMS: atom_id res chain seq x y z
N MET A 1 -9.01 13.43 7.35
CA MET A 1 -9.38 12.00 7.39
C MET A 1 -8.47 11.17 6.49
N TRP A 2 -8.41 11.44 5.17
CA TRP A 2 -7.58 10.64 4.24
C TRP A 2 -6.09 10.52 4.62
N ALA A 3 -5.44 11.61 5.03
CA ALA A 3 -4.05 11.56 5.52
C ALA A 3 -3.83 10.53 6.64
N LEU A 4 -4.79 10.38 7.57
CA LEU A 4 -4.73 9.40 8.65
C LEU A 4 -4.85 7.98 8.11
N CYS A 5 -5.73 7.74 7.13
CA CYS A 5 -5.82 6.46 6.43
C CYS A 5 -4.49 6.10 5.75
N CYS A 6 -3.87 7.05 5.06
CA CYS A 6 -2.56 6.83 4.44
C CYS A 6 -1.46 6.59 5.48
N LEU A 7 -1.48 7.26 6.64
CA LEU A 7 -0.54 7.00 7.74
C LEU A 7 -0.71 5.59 8.32
N LEU A 8 -1.95 5.13 8.49
CA LEU A 8 -2.22 3.75 8.93
C LEU A 8 -1.75 2.73 7.89
N MET A 9 -1.99 2.99 6.61
CA MET A 9 -1.49 2.14 5.51
C MET A 9 0.03 2.11 5.46
N LEU A 10 0.70 3.25 5.68
CA LEU A 10 2.16 3.34 5.77
C LEU A 10 2.68 2.49 6.94
N TRP A 11 2.08 2.64 8.12
CA TRP A 11 2.45 1.87 9.30
C TRP A 11 2.26 0.36 9.08
N ALA A 12 1.12 -0.04 8.50
CA ALA A 12 0.83 -1.43 8.19
C ALA A 12 1.84 -2.01 7.19
N GLY A 13 2.13 -1.30 6.09
CA GLY A 13 3.09 -1.73 5.07
C GLY A 13 4.52 -1.86 5.59
N ILE A 14 4.97 -0.94 6.44
CA ILE A 14 6.28 -1.02 7.10
C ILE A 14 6.32 -2.20 8.08
N SER A 15 5.27 -2.38 8.88
CA SER A 15 5.20 -3.46 9.86
C SER A 15 5.21 -4.83 9.19
N ASP A 16 4.45 -4.99 8.10
CA ASP A 16 4.39 -6.21 7.29
C ASP A 16 5.74 -6.51 6.63
N TYR A 17 6.39 -5.49 6.05
CA TYR A 17 7.77 -5.63 5.54
C TYR A 17 8.74 -6.11 6.63
N LEU A 18 8.73 -5.46 7.80
CA LEU A 18 9.62 -5.84 8.91
C LEU A 18 9.34 -7.25 9.40
N GLN A 19 8.07 -7.64 9.49
CA GLN A 19 7.68 -8.99 9.87
C GLN A 19 8.18 -10.02 8.85
N PHE A 20 8.00 -9.76 7.55
CA PHE A 20 8.54 -10.60 6.49
C PHE A 20 10.06 -10.73 6.54
N THR A 21 10.79 -9.64 6.79
CA THR A 21 12.25 -9.71 6.87
C THR A 21 12.76 -10.53 8.07
N ARG A 22 11.98 -10.62 9.15
CA ARG A 22 12.33 -11.39 10.35
C ARG A 22 11.85 -12.84 10.29
N HIS A 23 10.67 -13.04 9.70
CA HIS A 23 9.94 -14.30 9.69
C HIS A 23 9.37 -14.57 8.29
N PRO A 24 10.22 -14.73 7.26
CA PRO A 24 9.75 -14.98 5.89
C PRO A 24 8.97 -16.30 5.78
N GLU A 25 9.20 -17.25 6.69
CA GLU A 25 8.50 -18.53 6.77
C GLU A 25 7.00 -18.42 7.08
N LEU A 26 6.53 -17.27 7.58
CA LEU A 26 5.11 -17.04 7.86
C LEU A 26 4.29 -16.66 6.62
N TYR A 27 4.97 -16.46 5.48
CA TYR A 27 4.35 -15.98 4.26
C TYR A 27 4.33 -17.10 3.21
N PRO A 28 3.24 -17.24 2.43
CA PRO A 28 3.02 -18.37 1.53
C PRO A 28 3.80 -18.20 0.21
N ILE A 29 5.11 -17.98 0.30
CA ILE A 29 5.99 -17.75 -0.85
C ILE A 29 6.15 -19.04 -1.65
N GLY A 30 5.87 -18.99 -2.95
CA GLY A 30 5.92 -20.13 -3.86
C GLY A 30 4.64 -20.98 -3.88
N GLU A 31 3.64 -20.66 -3.06
CA GLU A 31 2.41 -21.47 -2.94
C GLU A 31 1.32 -21.12 -3.97
N GLY A 32 1.64 -20.28 -4.97
CA GLY A 32 0.73 -19.98 -6.08
C GLY A 32 -0.37 -18.95 -5.78
N PHE A 33 -0.24 -18.15 -4.71
CA PHE A 33 -1.18 -17.07 -4.36
C PHE A 33 -1.01 -15.78 -5.20
N GLY A 34 -0.59 -15.91 -6.45
CA GLY A 34 -0.35 -14.81 -7.38
C GLY A 34 1.06 -14.21 -7.30
N TRP A 35 1.33 -13.24 -8.20
CA TRP A 35 2.67 -12.70 -8.45
C TRP A 35 3.42 -12.21 -7.21
N ILE A 36 2.70 -11.62 -6.26
CA ILE A 36 3.27 -11.07 -5.02
C ILE A 36 3.96 -12.15 -4.20
N TYR A 37 3.38 -13.35 -4.14
CA TYR A 37 3.91 -14.47 -3.37
C TYR A 37 4.73 -15.43 -4.22
N GLU A 38 5.00 -15.14 -5.50
CA GLU A 38 5.80 -16.01 -6.37
C GLU A 38 7.27 -16.07 -5.93
N SER A 39 7.81 -14.98 -5.37
CA SER A 39 9.15 -14.94 -4.81
C SER A 39 9.26 -13.91 -3.68
N SER A 40 10.25 -14.07 -2.81
CA SER A 40 10.56 -13.09 -1.76
C SER A 40 10.87 -11.71 -2.33
N CYS A 41 11.47 -11.64 -3.53
CA CYS A 41 11.76 -10.37 -4.21
C CYS A 41 10.46 -9.65 -4.59
N ASN A 42 9.51 -10.36 -5.21
CA ASN A 42 8.21 -9.79 -5.59
C ASN A 42 7.44 -9.30 -4.37
N TYR A 43 7.50 -10.06 -3.27
CA TYR A 43 6.87 -9.69 -2.02
C TYR A 43 7.46 -8.39 -1.45
N ILE A 44 8.80 -8.29 -1.34
CA ILE A 44 9.50 -7.08 -0.89
C ILE A 44 9.15 -5.88 -1.78
N VAL A 45 9.19 -6.05 -3.10
CA VAL A 45 8.82 -5.00 -4.06
C VAL A 45 7.39 -4.54 -3.84
N SER A 46 6.47 -5.47 -3.59
CA SER A 46 5.07 -5.15 -3.31
C SER A 46 4.90 -4.35 -2.02
N CYS A 47 5.64 -4.68 -0.95
CA CYS A 47 5.66 -3.88 0.27
C CYS A 47 6.13 -2.44 0.00
N TRP A 48 7.22 -2.27 -0.78
CA TRP A 48 7.72 -0.95 -1.15
C TRP A 48 6.71 -0.14 -1.97
N ILE A 49 6.01 -0.78 -2.92
CA ILE A 49 4.95 -0.13 -3.69
C ILE A 49 3.86 0.41 -2.75
N ILE A 50 3.42 -0.37 -1.75
CA ILE A 50 2.41 0.05 -0.78
C ILE A 50 2.90 1.24 0.06
N VAL A 51 4.14 1.18 0.55
CA VAL A 51 4.78 2.25 1.33
C VAL A 51 4.86 3.54 0.51
N CYS A 52 5.38 3.48 -0.72
CA CYS A 52 5.46 4.63 -1.62
C CYS A 52 4.08 5.21 -1.93
N TRP A 53 3.09 4.35 -2.19
CA TRP A 53 1.71 4.77 -2.45
C TRP A 53 1.09 5.52 -1.26
N ALA A 54 1.37 5.06 -0.04
CA ALA A 54 0.93 5.72 1.19
C ALA A 54 1.58 7.10 1.38
N VAL A 55 2.89 7.22 1.14
CA VAL A 55 3.61 8.50 1.20
C VAL A 55 3.05 9.51 0.19
N VAL A 56 2.75 9.07 -1.03
CA VAL A 56 2.09 9.91 -2.05
C VAL A 56 0.73 10.40 -1.55
N GLY A 57 -0.09 9.53 -0.94
CA GLY A 57 -1.39 9.91 -0.37
C GLY A 57 -1.30 10.93 0.77
N ILE A 58 -0.28 10.83 1.62
CA ILE A 58 0.02 11.83 2.67
C ILE A 58 0.39 13.17 2.02
N GLY A 59 1.27 13.17 1.02
CA GLY A 59 1.67 14.36 0.29
C GLY A 59 0.50 15.06 -0.39
N ILE A 60 -0.34 14.31 -1.11
CA ILE A 60 -1.56 14.82 -1.75
C ILE A 60 -2.50 15.43 -0.71
N SER A 61 -2.67 14.78 0.44
CA SER A 61 -3.52 15.29 1.53
C SER A 61 -2.99 16.59 2.14
N ALA A 62 -1.67 16.72 2.28
CA ALA A 62 -1.02 17.94 2.76
C ALA A 62 -1.18 19.09 1.76
N LEU A 63 -0.96 18.82 0.46
CA LEU A 63 -1.11 19.80 -0.62
C LEU A 63 -2.56 20.25 -0.80
N TYR A 64 -3.54 19.34 -0.67
CA TYR A 64 -4.96 19.68 -0.67
C TYR A 64 -5.30 20.71 0.41
N ARG A 65 -4.73 20.56 1.62
CA ARG A 65 -4.92 21.53 2.71
C ARG A 65 -4.38 22.92 2.38
N MET A 66 -3.42 23.01 1.45
CA MET A 66 -2.87 24.27 0.92
C MET A 66 -3.62 24.81 -0.31
N ARG A 67 -4.86 24.37 -0.55
CA ARG A 67 -5.75 24.77 -1.68
C ARG A 67 -5.29 24.31 -3.08
N TYR A 68 -4.49 23.25 -3.17
CA TYR A 68 -4.20 22.60 -4.45
C TYR A 68 -5.32 21.63 -4.88
N ASN A 69 -5.34 21.35 -6.19
CA ASN A 69 -6.38 20.62 -6.95
C ASN A 69 -6.98 19.39 -6.23
N THR A 70 -8.30 19.40 -6.03
CA THR A 70 -9.09 18.33 -5.39
C THR A 70 -9.13 17.03 -6.21
N VAL A 71 -8.88 17.10 -7.51
CA VAL A 71 -8.90 15.95 -8.42
C VAL A 71 -7.85 14.91 -8.01
N CYS A 72 -6.65 15.34 -7.62
CA CYS A 72 -5.60 14.41 -7.21
C CYS A 72 -5.98 13.62 -5.95
N LEU A 73 -6.66 14.27 -5.00
CA LEU A 73 -7.14 13.61 -3.78
C LEU A 73 -8.19 12.55 -4.10
N TRP A 74 -9.20 12.90 -4.89
CA TRP A 74 -10.25 11.95 -5.29
C TRP A 74 -9.70 10.81 -6.15
N ALA A 75 -8.79 11.10 -7.08
CA ALA A 75 -8.14 10.07 -7.89
C ALA A 75 -7.36 9.08 -7.02
N HIS A 76 -6.59 9.57 -6.04
CA HIS A 76 -5.84 8.69 -5.12
C HIS A 76 -6.79 7.84 -4.26
N ILE A 77 -7.88 8.42 -3.75
CA ILE A 77 -8.91 7.70 -2.99
C ILE A 77 -9.53 6.57 -3.83
N ILE A 78 -9.99 6.88 -5.04
CA ILE A 78 -10.67 5.91 -5.91
C ILE A 78 -9.72 4.78 -6.31
N LEU A 79 -8.49 5.10 -6.73
CA LEU A 79 -7.50 4.08 -7.10
C LEU A 79 -7.12 3.19 -5.91
N THR A 80 -7.02 3.75 -4.70
CA THR A 80 -6.79 2.97 -3.48
C THR A 80 -7.97 2.04 -3.18
N ALA A 81 -9.21 2.52 -3.31
CA ALA A 81 -10.39 1.68 -3.12
C ALA A 81 -10.46 0.54 -4.16
N LEU A 82 -10.21 0.84 -5.44
CA LEU A 82 -10.20 -0.16 -6.51
C LEU A 82 -9.13 -1.23 -6.30
N THR A 83 -7.93 -0.84 -5.86
CA THR A 83 -6.84 -1.80 -5.58
C THR A 83 -7.15 -2.70 -4.39
N ILE A 84 -7.79 -2.18 -3.34
CA ILE A 84 -8.29 -2.99 -2.22
C ILE A 84 -9.37 -3.95 -2.70
N ILE A 85 -10.38 -3.46 -3.44
CA ILE A 85 -11.47 -4.31 -3.93
C ILE A 85 -10.93 -5.43 -4.82
N TYR A 86 -10.07 -5.11 -5.80
CA TYR A 86 -9.45 -6.10 -6.68
C TYR A 86 -8.65 -7.18 -5.93
N ARG A 87 -8.03 -6.82 -4.80
CA ARG A 87 -7.18 -7.74 -4.03
C ARG A 87 -7.95 -8.61 -3.04
N PHE A 88 -9.10 -8.14 -2.53
CA PHE A 88 -9.87 -8.84 -1.49
C PHE A 88 -11.19 -9.44 -2.00
N PHE A 89 -11.71 -8.98 -3.13
CA PHE A 89 -12.95 -9.45 -3.75
C PHE A 89 -12.68 -9.77 -5.23
N PRO A 90 -12.04 -10.93 -5.51
CA PRO A 90 -11.88 -11.42 -6.88
C PRO A 90 -13.24 -11.74 -7.54
#